data_AF-A0A9P3JLJ8-F1
#
_entry.id   AF-A0A9P3JLJ8-F1
#
_cell.length_a   1.000
_cell.length_b   1.000
_cell.length_c   1.000
_cell.angle_alpha   90.00
_cell.angle_beta   90.00
_cell.angle_gamma   90.00
#
_symmetry.space_group_name_H-M   'P 1'
#
loop_
_entity.id
_entity.type
_entity.pdbx_description
1 polymer ?
#
loop_
_entity_poly.entity_id
_entity_poly.type
_entity_poly.pdbx_seq_one_letter_code
_entity_poly.pdbx_strand_id
1 'polypeptide(L)'
;MLTKTGNGGTGLSRETVKELLRLFKEAQTTPLSFETLADVDRFEESLEKEVGLQPLEPVDITDKEQDATPVILWCRQTWACVADLYSNPANAEGFVAELEDSSESEEAHRFTEPSTGSFWREAVAGLPDGASIAAVILYSDATELAKDGSATGHPVYVSLGNISSGERWKPHGRRLAALLPDFSKHVVKPGVDVARRRLEIFHTCLEKILEKQKEVESTGMRMKDPLGVVRYVRPLLYAYVGDYPEQCKVAGTKMGNQTRFPCPKCLISNENLANADARWEYRTEEGQKLTLAQLQAFRGRTALARAETVESTHRVKVGIWGFPNGSTTWGNPYRSLMCDVMHIRQSLFRLPSEGKHYFANRGVFQAFEHQSVMQAGR
;
A
#
# COMPACT_ATOMS: atom_id res chain seq x y z
N MET A 1 6.55 9.91 49.19
CA MET A 1 6.95 11.33 49.02
C MET A 1 7.63 11.41 47.65
N LEU A 2 6.98 11.98 46.63
CA LEU A 2 7.25 13.33 46.11
C LEU A 2 8.76 13.50 45.82
N THR A 3 9.26 13.68 44.60
CA THR A 3 8.87 14.66 43.55
C THR A 3 9.51 14.36 42.19
N LYS A 4 8.87 14.85 41.12
CA LYS A 4 9.42 15.15 39.78
C LYS A 4 10.79 15.85 39.83
N THR A 5 11.64 15.57 38.83
CA THR A 5 12.20 16.57 37.89
C THR A 5 12.72 15.85 36.64
N GLY A 6 12.30 16.31 35.46
CA GLY A 6 12.80 15.82 34.18
C GLY A 6 14.10 16.49 33.74
N ASN A 7 14.81 15.83 32.82
CA ASN A 7 15.32 16.37 31.57
C ASN A 7 16.38 15.43 31.00
N GLY A 8 16.41 15.32 29.67
CA GLY A 8 17.61 14.95 28.93
C GLY A 8 17.50 13.58 28.29
N GLY A 9 17.27 13.60 26.97
CA GLY A 9 17.34 12.41 26.16
C GLY A 9 18.76 11.85 26.14
N THR A 10 18.82 10.53 26.24
CA THR A 10 19.84 9.71 25.63
C THR A 10 19.08 8.50 25.12
N GLY A 11 19.05 8.31 23.81
CA GLY A 11 18.57 7.06 23.22
C GLY A 11 19.21 5.88 23.94
N LEU A 12 18.45 4.79 24.03
CA LEU A 12 18.86 3.57 24.72
C LEU A 12 20.30 3.21 24.33
N SER A 13 21.17 3.08 25.33
CA SER A 13 22.57 2.75 25.09
C SER A 13 22.68 1.34 24.51
N ARG A 14 23.80 1.01 23.87
CA ARG A 14 24.06 -0.36 23.39
C ARG A 14 24.00 -1.41 24.50
N GLU A 15 24.30 -1.06 25.75
CA GLU A 15 23.99 -1.91 26.91
C GLU A 15 22.48 -2.05 27.13
N THR A 16 21.69 -0.98 27.03
CA THR A 16 20.23 -1.05 27.23
C THR A 16 19.50 -1.80 26.11
N VAL A 17 19.98 -1.74 24.87
CA VAL A 17 19.48 -2.56 23.75
C VAL A 17 19.85 -4.03 23.94
N LYS A 18 21.06 -4.33 24.44
CA LYS A 18 21.45 -5.69 24.84
C LYS A 18 20.66 -6.20 26.04
N GLU A 19 20.33 -5.33 26.99
CA GLU A 19 19.45 -5.62 28.13
C GLU A 19 18.01 -5.89 27.64
N LEU A 20 17.51 -5.14 26.65
CA LEU A 20 16.21 -5.35 26.00
C LEU A 20 16.14 -6.70 25.27
N LEU A 21 17.17 -7.03 24.49
CA LEU A 21 17.31 -8.32 23.81
C LEU A 21 17.54 -9.48 24.78
N ARG A 22 18.19 -9.22 25.93
CA ARG A 22 18.35 -10.18 27.03
C ARG A 22 17.03 -10.39 27.78
N LEU A 23 16.24 -9.34 28.02
CA LEU A 23 14.89 -9.40 28.61
C LEU A 23 13.91 -10.16 27.70
N PHE A 24 14.01 -9.98 26.37
CA PHE A 24 13.27 -10.79 25.39
C PHE A 24 13.70 -12.27 25.38
N LYS A 25 14.94 -12.59 25.75
CA LYS A 25 15.46 -13.96 25.89
C LYS A 25 15.18 -14.59 27.27
N GLU A 26 15.14 -13.81 28.34
CA GLU A 26 14.88 -14.28 29.71
C GLU A 26 13.39 -14.47 30.02
N ALA A 27 12.49 -13.84 29.25
CA ALA A 27 11.06 -14.14 29.26
C ALA A 27 10.74 -15.41 28.44
N GLN A 28 11.37 -16.54 28.79
CA GLN A 28 10.94 -17.86 28.35
C GLN A 28 9.56 -18.18 28.95
N THR A 29 8.50 -17.75 28.29
CA THR A 29 7.20 -18.44 28.31
C THR A 29 6.36 -18.15 27.05
N THR A 30 6.95 -18.05 25.85
CA THR A 30 6.24 -18.36 24.57
C THR A 30 7.23 -18.41 23.39
N PRO A 31 7.04 -19.26 22.36
CA PRO A 31 8.07 -19.58 21.37
C PRO A 31 7.96 -18.69 20.12
N LEU A 32 9.04 -17.95 19.81
CA LEU A 32 9.30 -17.27 18.54
C LEU A 32 10.82 -17.33 18.31
N SER A 33 11.30 -18.05 17.27
CA SER A 33 12.73 -18.29 16.99
C SER A 33 13.13 -17.88 15.58
N PHE A 34 14.12 -16.98 15.42
CA PHE A 34 14.73 -16.58 14.14
C PHE A 34 15.94 -17.50 13.81
N GLU A 35 16.02 -18.10 12.62
CA GLU A 35 17.04 -19.15 12.34
C GLU A 35 18.40 -18.67 11.79
N THR A 36 18.56 -17.47 11.20
CA THR A 36 19.93 -16.92 10.95
C THR A 36 20.06 -15.43 11.24
N LEU A 37 21.22 -15.07 11.82
CA LEU A 37 21.62 -13.70 12.14
C LEU A 37 21.52 -12.75 10.93
N ALA A 38 21.85 -13.20 9.71
CA ALA A 38 21.82 -12.38 8.50
C ALA A 38 20.42 -11.87 8.08
N ASP A 39 19.34 -12.54 8.49
CA ASP A 39 17.96 -12.10 8.18
C ASP A 39 17.49 -11.02 9.16
N VAL A 40 17.90 -11.18 10.42
CA VAL A 40 17.75 -10.15 11.46
C VAL A 40 18.63 -8.96 11.11
N ASP A 41 19.89 -9.17 10.73
CA ASP A 41 20.83 -8.11 10.32
C ASP A 41 20.31 -7.35 9.09
N ARG A 42 19.64 -8.00 8.11
CA ARG A 42 19.05 -7.30 6.96
C ARG A 42 17.83 -6.45 7.33
N PHE A 43 16.99 -6.95 8.23
CA PHE A 43 15.84 -6.21 8.73
C PHE A 43 16.29 -5.05 9.64
N GLU A 44 17.23 -5.31 10.54
CA GLU A 44 17.88 -4.31 11.39
C GLU A 44 18.66 -3.29 10.56
N GLU A 45 19.47 -3.69 9.57
CA GLU A 45 20.13 -2.75 8.63
C GLU A 45 19.11 -1.91 7.86
N SER A 46 17.95 -2.47 7.50
CA SER A 46 16.88 -1.72 6.84
C SER A 46 16.27 -0.67 7.75
N LEU A 47 16.21 -0.92 9.07
CA LEU A 47 15.72 0.03 10.07
C LEU A 47 16.80 1.04 10.49
N GLU A 48 18.06 0.60 10.58
CA GLU A 48 19.22 1.42 10.93
C GLU A 48 19.59 2.43 9.84
N LYS A 49 19.26 2.14 8.57
CA LYS A 49 19.43 3.07 7.44
C LYS A 49 18.36 4.18 7.39
N GLU A 50 17.32 4.10 8.21
CA GLU A 50 16.29 5.14 8.37
C GLU A 50 16.68 6.21 9.40
N VAL A 51 17.96 6.62 9.39
CA VAL A 51 18.50 7.62 10.31
C VAL A 51 17.72 8.93 10.18
N GLY A 52 17.05 9.35 11.25
CA GLY A 52 16.32 10.63 11.32
C GLY A 52 14.80 10.52 11.23
N LEU A 53 14.25 9.34 10.93
CA LEU A 53 12.80 9.11 11.02
C LEU A 53 12.37 8.74 12.43
N GLN A 54 11.12 9.09 12.77
CA GLN A 54 10.54 8.66 14.03
C GLN A 54 10.46 7.13 14.09
N PRO A 55 10.75 6.51 15.26
CA PRO A 55 10.53 5.09 15.47
C PRO A 55 9.06 4.69 15.24
N LEU A 56 8.82 3.42 14.97
CA LEU A 56 7.46 2.88 14.99
C LEU A 56 6.93 2.92 16.43
N GLU A 57 5.74 3.48 16.61
CA GLU A 57 5.06 3.54 17.90
C GLU A 57 3.98 2.45 17.97
N PRO A 58 3.83 1.79 19.14
CA PRO A 58 2.75 0.85 19.35
C PRO A 58 1.42 1.60 19.53
N VAL A 59 0.44 1.25 18.73
CA VAL A 59 -0.94 1.74 18.78
C VAL A 59 -1.85 0.57 19.09
N ASP A 60 -2.54 0.63 20.23
CA ASP A 60 -3.56 -0.34 20.60
C ASP A 60 -4.86 -0.07 19.82
N ILE A 61 -5.24 -1.00 18.95
CA ILE A 61 -6.46 -0.95 18.13
C ILE A 61 -7.46 -2.03 18.54
N THR A 62 -7.30 -2.59 19.74
CA THR A 62 -8.16 -3.66 20.27
C THR A 62 -9.60 -3.18 20.44
N ASP A 63 -10.55 -3.92 19.84
CA ASP A 63 -11.96 -3.81 20.17
C ASP A 63 -12.27 -4.74 21.33
N LYS A 64 -12.45 -4.15 22.52
CA LYS A 64 -12.71 -4.91 23.75
C LYS A 64 -14.01 -5.70 23.71
N GLU A 65 -14.93 -5.45 22.78
CA GLU A 65 -16.16 -6.22 22.62
C GLU A 65 -15.96 -7.47 21.76
N GLN A 66 -15.06 -7.40 20.77
CA GLN A 66 -14.87 -8.46 19.77
C GLN A 66 -13.59 -9.28 19.96
N ASP A 67 -12.53 -8.65 20.47
CA ASP A 67 -11.19 -9.23 20.55
C ASP A 67 -10.95 -9.86 21.93
N ALA A 68 -10.40 -11.06 21.96
CA ALA A 68 -10.00 -11.76 23.18
C ALA A 68 -8.51 -11.56 23.52
N THR A 69 -7.71 -11.16 22.53
CA THR A 69 -6.28 -10.85 22.67
C THR A 69 -6.00 -9.42 22.21
N PRO A 70 -5.03 -8.71 22.82
CA PRO A 70 -4.62 -7.39 22.36
C PRO A 70 -4.23 -7.38 20.87
N VAL A 71 -4.58 -6.30 20.18
CA VAL A 71 -4.25 -6.05 18.78
C VAL A 71 -3.40 -4.79 18.72
N ILE A 72 -2.09 -4.97 18.56
CA ILE A 72 -1.11 -3.88 18.55
C ILE A 72 -0.59 -3.67 17.14
N LEU A 73 -0.81 -2.46 16.62
CA LEU A 73 -0.21 -1.97 15.39
C LEU A 73 1.07 -1.21 15.73
N TRP A 74 2.20 -1.57 15.14
CA TRP A 74 3.42 -0.76 15.24
C TRP A 74 3.50 0.13 14.01
N CYS A 75 3.34 1.44 14.17
CA CYS A 75 3.31 2.34 13.02
C CYS A 75 3.93 3.69 13.32
N ARG A 76 4.34 4.35 12.24
CA ARG A 76 4.51 5.81 12.18
C ARG A 76 3.61 6.35 11.09
N GLN A 77 3.41 7.66 11.09
CA GLN A 77 2.58 8.30 10.09
C GLN A 77 3.24 8.18 8.70
N THR A 78 2.48 7.71 7.70
CA THR A 78 2.97 7.56 6.32
C THR A 78 3.50 8.86 5.74
N TRP A 79 2.94 10.00 6.13
CA TRP A 79 3.42 11.32 5.68
C TRP A 79 4.89 11.56 6.05
N ALA A 80 5.35 11.09 7.21
CA ALA A 80 6.73 11.29 7.65
C ALA A 80 7.70 10.52 6.73
N CYS A 81 7.30 9.30 6.32
CA CYS A 81 8.00 8.55 5.30
C CYS A 81 8.06 9.31 3.97
N VAL A 82 6.94 9.90 3.54
CA VAL A 82 6.86 10.68 2.29
C VAL A 82 7.79 11.89 2.33
N ALA A 83 7.78 12.65 3.42
CA ALA A 83 8.61 13.84 3.57
C ALA A 83 10.11 13.50 3.56
N ASP A 84 10.50 12.42 4.26
CA ASP A 84 11.88 11.95 4.25
C ASP A 84 12.32 11.46 2.87
N LEU A 85 11.49 10.63 2.20
CA LEU A 85 11.79 10.14 0.84
C LEU A 85 11.92 11.28 -0.17
N TYR A 86 11.03 12.26 -0.11
CA TYR A 86 11.00 13.39 -1.03
C TYR A 86 12.18 14.34 -0.81
N SER A 87 12.69 14.46 0.41
CA SER A 87 13.80 15.38 0.73
C SER A 87 15.18 14.73 0.78
N ASN A 88 15.26 13.40 0.65
CA ASN A 88 16.51 12.67 0.75
C ASN A 88 17.40 12.88 -0.50
N PRO A 89 18.60 13.49 -0.38
CA PRO A 89 19.49 13.74 -1.52
C PRO A 89 19.96 12.47 -2.25
N ALA A 90 19.95 11.30 -1.59
CA ALA A 90 20.29 10.03 -2.23
C ALA A 90 19.27 9.62 -3.31
N ASN A 91 18.07 10.21 -3.29
CA ASN A 91 17.04 9.99 -4.32
C ASN A 91 17.17 10.96 -5.51
N ALA A 92 18.20 11.82 -5.57
CA ALA A 92 18.32 12.83 -6.63
C ALA A 92 18.49 12.26 -8.04
N GLU A 93 19.08 11.07 -8.18
CA GLU A 93 19.30 10.43 -9.48
C GLU A 93 17.96 10.00 -10.12
N GLY A 94 17.59 10.67 -11.21
CA GLY A 94 16.34 10.41 -11.93
C GLY A 94 15.08 10.83 -11.15
N PHE A 95 15.21 11.72 -10.17
CA PHE A 95 14.06 12.27 -9.44
C PHE A 95 13.20 13.14 -10.34
N VAL A 96 11.89 12.88 -10.37
CA VAL A 96 10.94 13.68 -11.14
C VAL A 96 10.05 14.50 -10.22
N ALA A 97 10.22 15.81 -10.25
CA ALA A 97 9.41 16.76 -9.50
C ALA A 97 8.30 17.40 -10.36
N GLU A 98 8.61 17.70 -11.62
CA GLU A 98 7.68 18.34 -12.57
C GLU A 98 7.42 17.39 -13.74
N LEU A 99 6.34 17.65 -14.47
CA LEU A 99 6.04 16.91 -15.69
C LEU A 99 7.08 17.28 -16.74
N GLU A 100 7.78 16.30 -17.29
CA GLU A 100 8.56 16.52 -18.50
C GLU A 100 7.60 16.57 -19.70
N ASP A 101 7.57 17.69 -20.41
CA ASP A 101 6.83 17.80 -21.68
C ASP A 101 7.45 16.84 -22.69
N SER A 102 6.90 15.64 -22.83
CA SER A 102 7.27 14.75 -23.92
C SER A 102 6.62 15.26 -25.21
N SER A 103 7.44 15.76 -26.13
CA SER A 103 7.02 16.23 -27.47
C SER A 103 6.52 15.11 -28.41
N GLU A 104 6.27 13.91 -27.89
CA GLU A 104 5.79 12.76 -28.68
C GLU A 104 4.26 12.82 -28.79
N SER A 105 3.71 12.43 -29.94
CA SER A 105 2.26 12.40 -30.16
C SER A 105 1.57 11.40 -29.21
N GLU A 106 0.31 11.65 -28.84
CA GLU A 106 -0.49 10.79 -27.96
C GLU A 106 -0.52 9.31 -28.39
N GLU A 107 -0.34 9.03 -29.69
CA GLU A 107 -0.33 7.69 -30.27
C GLU A 107 0.96 6.89 -30.03
N ALA A 108 2.07 7.53 -29.61
CA ALA A 108 3.38 6.90 -29.46
C ALA A 108 3.90 6.86 -27.99
N HIS A 109 3.11 7.28 -27.01
CA HIS A 109 3.55 7.36 -25.62
C HIS A 109 3.86 5.98 -25.02
N ARG A 110 5.15 5.71 -24.79
CA ARG A 110 5.60 4.60 -23.95
C ARG A 110 5.57 5.02 -22.49
N PHE A 111 4.63 4.48 -21.73
CA PHE A 111 4.56 4.66 -20.28
C PHE A 111 5.62 3.79 -19.59
N THR A 112 6.79 4.35 -19.30
CA THR A 112 7.91 3.65 -18.65
C THR A 112 8.07 3.98 -17.16
N GLU A 113 7.61 5.14 -16.69
CA GLU A 113 7.69 5.58 -15.29
C GLU A 113 6.36 6.24 -14.84
N PRO A 114 6.06 6.33 -13.53
CA PRO A 114 4.83 6.94 -13.03
C PRO A 114 4.61 8.37 -13.54
N SER A 115 5.70 9.12 -13.74
CA SER A 115 5.72 10.50 -14.22
C SER A 115 5.29 10.68 -15.67
N THR A 116 5.35 9.64 -16.49
CA THR A 116 4.89 9.70 -17.90
C THR A 116 3.41 9.31 -18.05
N GLY A 117 2.79 8.80 -16.98
CA GLY A 117 1.40 8.38 -16.91
C GLY A 117 0.38 9.53 -16.96
N SER A 118 -0.83 9.22 -17.42
CA SER A 118 -1.95 10.17 -17.44
C SER A 118 -2.37 10.64 -16.05
N PHE A 119 -2.24 9.80 -15.00
CA PHE A 119 -2.43 10.25 -13.60
C PHE A 119 -1.59 11.47 -13.28
N TRP A 120 -0.30 11.47 -13.65
CA TRP A 120 0.58 12.56 -13.25
C TRP A 120 0.17 13.86 -13.95
N ARG A 121 -0.20 13.77 -15.23
CA ARG A 121 -0.76 14.90 -15.99
C ARG A 121 -2.04 15.43 -15.37
N GLU A 122 -3.02 14.56 -15.12
CA GLU A 122 -4.31 14.95 -14.54
C GLU A 122 -4.17 15.52 -13.12
N ALA A 123 -3.30 14.91 -12.30
CA ALA A 123 -3.06 15.32 -10.93
C ALA A 123 -2.36 16.69 -10.85
N VAL A 124 -1.39 16.95 -11.73
CA VAL A 124 -0.66 18.23 -11.79
C VAL A 124 -1.51 19.36 -12.40
N ALA A 125 -2.37 19.05 -13.37
CA ALA A 125 -3.25 20.05 -14.02
C ALA A 125 -4.17 20.79 -13.03
N GLY A 126 -4.47 20.19 -11.87
CA GLY A 126 -5.25 20.81 -10.80
C GLY A 126 -4.44 21.62 -9.79
N LEU A 127 -3.13 21.80 -9.98
CA LEU A 127 -2.22 22.44 -9.01
C LEU A 127 -1.75 23.83 -9.45
N PRO A 128 -1.35 24.69 -8.51
CA PRO A 128 -0.70 25.96 -8.84
C PRO A 128 0.59 25.77 -9.64
N ASP A 129 0.95 26.77 -10.45
CA ASP A 129 2.21 26.77 -11.20
C ASP A 129 3.43 26.53 -10.29
N GLY A 130 4.32 25.63 -10.70
CA GLY A 130 5.50 25.23 -9.93
C GLY A 130 5.22 24.29 -8.75
N ALA A 131 3.98 23.84 -8.56
CA ALA A 131 3.65 22.76 -7.65
C ALA A 131 4.05 21.40 -8.21
N SER A 132 4.27 20.46 -7.30
CA SER A 132 4.64 19.07 -7.60
C SER A 132 3.70 18.11 -6.88
N ILE A 133 3.67 16.86 -7.32
CA ILE A 133 3.02 15.78 -6.57
C ILE A 133 4.08 14.87 -5.95
N ALA A 134 3.76 14.26 -4.82
CA ALA A 134 4.48 13.09 -4.33
C ALA A 134 3.60 11.86 -4.58
N ALA A 135 3.95 11.06 -5.59
CA ALA A 135 3.17 9.90 -6.01
C ALA A 135 3.40 8.73 -5.03
N VAL A 136 2.63 8.64 -3.96
CA VAL A 136 2.82 7.67 -2.87
C VAL A 136 2.53 6.24 -3.33
N ILE A 137 3.49 5.35 -3.13
CA ILE A 137 3.38 3.92 -3.39
C ILE A 137 3.41 3.16 -2.07
N LEU A 138 2.41 2.34 -1.83
CA LEU A 138 2.35 1.40 -0.72
C LEU A 138 2.65 -0.03 -1.19
N TYR A 139 3.35 -0.76 -0.34
CA TYR A 139 3.59 -2.19 -0.49
C TYR A 139 3.25 -2.87 0.83
N SER A 140 2.49 -3.95 0.78
CA SER A 140 2.35 -4.85 1.93
C SER A 140 2.48 -6.28 1.45
N ASP A 141 3.38 -7.03 2.07
CA ASP A 141 3.47 -8.45 1.84
C ASP A 141 3.77 -9.16 3.15
N ALA A 142 3.07 -10.26 3.40
CA ALA A 142 3.29 -11.08 4.58
C ALA A 142 4.66 -11.76 4.44
N THR A 143 5.60 -11.37 5.29
CA THR A 143 6.96 -11.87 5.26
C THR A 143 7.19 -12.79 6.45
N GLU A 144 7.78 -13.95 6.21
CA GLU A 144 8.28 -14.81 7.28
C GLU A 144 9.47 -14.10 7.94
N LEU A 145 9.31 -13.75 9.21
CA LEU A 145 10.36 -13.15 10.02
C LEU A 145 11.29 -14.23 10.58
N ALA A 146 10.78 -15.44 10.77
CA ALA A 146 11.51 -16.60 11.20
C ALA A 146 11.48 -17.69 10.13
N LYS A 147 12.62 -18.35 9.88
CA LYS A 147 12.70 -19.42 8.86
C LYS A 147 11.92 -20.69 9.22
N ASP A 148 11.59 -20.89 10.49
CA ASP A 148 10.70 -21.97 10.93
C ASP A 148 9.21 -21.61 10.73
N GLY A 149 8.90 -20.42 10.20
CA GLY A 149 7.54 -19.91 10.02
C GLY A 149 6.84 -19.51 11.32
N SER A 150 7.51 -19.56 12.47
CA SER A 150 6.91 -19.29 13.79
C SER A 150 6.59 -17.81 14.00
N ALA A 151 7.31 -16.94 13.31
CA ALA A 151 7.17 -15.49 13.30
C ALA A 151 6.87 -15.04 11.87
N THR A 152 5.70 -14.44 11.65
CA THR A 152 5.39 -13.73 10.42
C THR A 152 5.14 -12.27 10.76
N GLY A 153 5.63 -11.39 9.91
CA GLY A 153 5.45 -9.95 10.01
C GLY A 153 4.81 -9.50 8.72
N HIS A 154 3.87 -8.57 8.81
CA HIS A 154 3.24 -8.01 7.63
C HIS A 154 3.61 -6.52 7.56
N PRO A 155 4.82 -6.19 7.05
CA PRO A 155 5.27 -4.82 6.91
C PRO A 155 4.47 -4.06 5.85
N VAL A 156 4.29 -2.77 6.08
CA VAL A 156 3.80 -1.81 5.09
C VAL A 156 4.92 -0.84 4.77
N TYR A 157 5.43 -0.88 3.54
CA TYR A 157 6.44 0.05 3.04
C TYR A 157 5.81 1.18 2.23
N VAL A 158 6.46 2.34 2.27
CA VAL A 158 6.16 3.53 1.46
C VAL A 158 7.33 3.79 0.53
N SER A 159 7.04 4.08 -0.74
CA SER A 159 7.97 4.65 -1.71
C SER A 159 7.27 5.77 -2.50
N LEU A 160 7.98 6.42 -3.43
CA LEU A 160 7.44 7.48 -4.28
C LEU A 160 7.65 7.14 -5.75
N GLY A 161 6.63 7.34 -6.58
CA GLY A 161 6.73 7.29 -8.03
C GLY A 161 7.59 8.39 -8.64
N ASN A 162 7.97 9.41 -7.84
CA ASN A 162 8.97 10.41 -8.17
C ASN A 162 10.39 9.82 -8.25
N ILE A 163 10.63 8.71 -7.56
CA ILE A 163 11.93 8.05 -7.49
C ILE A 163 11.99 7.02 -8.62
N SER A 164 13.08 7.05 -9.39
CA SER A 164 13.28 6.13 -10.51
C SER A 164 13.17 4.67 -10.06
N SER A 165 12.63 3.80 -10.92
CA SER A 165 12.35 2.40 -10.61
C SER A 165 13.56 1.63 -10.04
N GLY A 166 14.77 1.91 -10.53
CA GLY A 166 16.01 1.31 -10.04
C GLY A 166 16.40 1.74 -8.62
N GLU A 167 16.11 2.99 -8.24
CA GLU A 167 16.44 3.52 -6.91
C GLU A 167 15.42 3.09 -5.84
N ARG A 168 14.15 2.86 -6.21
CA ARG A 168 13.07 2.50 -5.26
C ARG A 168 13.34 1.24 -4.43
N TRP A 169 14.11 0.29 -4.98
CA TRP A 169 14.45 -0.96 -4.30
C TRP A 169 15.63 -0.84 -3.34
N LYS A 170 16.39 0.26 -3.41
CA LYS A 170 17.50 0.53 -2.51
C LYS A 170 16.98 1.05 -1.16
N PRO A 171 17.78 0.95 -0.07
CA PRO A 171 17.36 1.37 1.27
C PRO A 171 16.87 2.82 1.34
N HIS A 172 17.45 3.74 0.57
CA HIS A 172 17.04 5.15 0.55
C HIS A 172 15.76 5.42 -0.25
N GLY A 173 15.33 4.50 -1.12
CA GLY A 173 14.16 4.65 -2.00
C GLY A 173 12.83 4.18 -1.40
N ARG A 174 12.83 3.59 -0.20
CA ARG A 174 11.63 3.14 0.51
C ARG A 174 11.76 3.28 2.03
N ARG A 175 10.64 3.35 2.74
CA ARG A 175 10.57 3.47 4.20
C ARG A 175 9.52 2.55 4.79
N LEU A 176 9.79 1.92 5.92
CA LEU A 176 8.82 1.12 6.65
C LEU A 176 7.83 2.06 7.37
N ALA A 177 6.55 2.03 7.02
CA ALA A 177 5.53 2.83 7.72
C ALA A 177 4.88 2.07 8.88
N ALA A 178 4.70 0.75 8.75
CA ALA A 178 4.08 -0.04 9.79
C ALA A 178 4.46 -1.53 9.75
N LEU A 179 4.28 -2.19 10.89
CA LEU A 179 4.18 -3.65 11.01
C LEU A 179 2.76 -3.96 11.47
N LEU A 180 1.98 -4.61 10.59
CA LEU A 180 0.60 -4.99 10.91
C LEU A 180 0.59 -6.11 11.97
N PRO A 181 -0.49 -6.22 12.77
CA PRO A 181 -0.63 -7.30 13.75
C PRO A 181 -0.55 -8.69 13.11
N ASP A 182 -0.02 -9.67 13.84
CA ASP A 182 -0.07 -11.07 13.42
C ASP A 182 -1.51 -11.60 13.49
N PHE A 183 -2.16 -11.64 12.32
CA PHE A 183 -3.54 -12.09 12.19
C PHE A 183 -3.69 -13.59 12.49
N SER A 184 -2.63 -14.40 12.37
CA SER A 184 -2.71 -15.86 12.56
C SER A 184 -2.96 -16.23 14.02
N LYS A 185 -2.34 -15.48 14.95
CA LYS A 185 -2.43 -15.69 16.41
C LYS A 185 -3.56 -14.92 17.07
N HIS A 186 -4.25 -14.06 16.32
CA HIS A 186 -5.36 -13.26 16.82
C HIS A 186 -6.57 -14.12 17.21
N VAL A 187 -7.04 -13.96 18.46
CA VAL A 187 -8.20 -14.67 19.02
C VAL A 187 -9.36 -13.69 19.19
N VAL A 188 -10.52 -14.05 18.66
CA VAL A 188 -11.79 -13.32 18.82
C VAL A 188 -12.67 -13.97 19.89
N LYS A 189 -13.61 -13.21 20.43
CA LYS A 189 -14.59 -13.72 21.39
C LYS A 189 -15.63 -14.65 20.75
N PRO A 190 -16.28 -15.52 21.54
CA PRO A 190 -17.33 -16.41 21.05
C PRO A 190 -18.45 -15.66 20.31
N GLY A 191 -18.84 -16.18 19.15
CA GLY A 191 -19.90 -15.60 18.31
C GLY A 191 -19.42 -14.56 17.30
N VAL A 192 -18.15 -14.14 17.35
CA VAL A 192 -17.53 -13.25 16.36
C VAL A 192 -17.05 -14.05 15.15
N ASP A 193 -17.25 -13.48 13.96
CA ASP A 193 -16.73 -14.03 12.70
C ASP A 193 -15.24 -13.70 12.56
N VAL A 194 -14.39 -14.70 12.81
CA VAL A 194 -12.92 -14.56 12.82
C VAL A 194 -12.39 -13.95 11.51
N ALA A 195 -12.90 -14.42 10.36
CA ALA A 195 -12.40 -13.99 9.06
C ALA A 195 -12.78 -12.53 8.79
N ARG A 196 -14.03 -12.15 9.09
CA ARG A 196 -14.48 -10.75 8.99
C ARG A 196 -13.67 -9.87 9.94
N ARG A 197 -13.48 -10.28 11.19
CA ARG A 197 -12.78 -9.46 12.19
C ARG A 197 -11.32 -9.20 11.81
N ARG A 198 -10.61 -10.21 11.30
CA ARG A 198 -9.24 -10.04 10.77
C ARG A 198 -9.19 -9.00 9.65
N LEU A 199 -10.17 -9.01 8.75
CA LEU A 199 -10.28 -8.02 7.67
C LEU A 199 -10.60 -6.61 8.20
N GLU A 200 -11.47 -6.49 9.21
CA GLU A 200 -11.75 -5.21 9.88
C GLU A 200 -10.51 -4.63 10.57
N ILE A 201 -9.73 -5.47 11.27
CA ILE A 201 -8.46 -5.05 11.89
C ILE A 201 -7.50 -4.57 10.82
N PHE A 202 -7.35 -5.29 9.70
CA PHE A 202 -6.51 -4.88 8.58
C PHE A 202 -6.90 -3.50 8.04
N HIS A 203 -8.19 -3.27 7.79
CA HIS A 203 -8.65 -1.96 7.33
C HIS A 203 -8.52 -0.86 8.38
N THR A 204 -8.68 -1.19 9.67
CA THR A 204 -8.43 -0.25 10.78
C THR A 204 -6.95 0.15 10.82
N CYS A 205 -6.03 -0.78 10.57
CA CYS A 205 -4.61 -0.47 10.45
C CYS A 205 -4.35 0.47 9.28
N LEU A 206 -4.88 0.15 8.09
CA LEU A 206 -4.75 1.00 6.90
C LEU A 206 -5.32 2.41 7.13
N GLU A 207 -6.47 2.52 7.81
CA GLU A 207 -7.06 3.81 8.16
C GLU A 207 -6.12 4.62 9.06
N LYS A 208 -5.51 3.98 10.07
CA LYS A 208 -4.60 4.64 11.01
C LYS A 208 -3.30 5.11 10.38
N ILE A 209 -2.67 4.28 9.53
CA ILE A 209 -1.41 4.66 8.88
C ILE A 209 -1.60 5.75 7.81
N LEU A 210 -2.79 5.81 7.19
CA LEU A 210 -3.12 6.78 6.13
C LEU A 210 -3.85 8.04 6.64
N GLU A 211 -4.17 8.12 7.93
CA GLU A 211 -4.98 9.20 8.51
C GLU A 211 -4.42 10.59 8.18
N LYS A 212 -3.13 10.82 8.46
CA LYS A 212 -2.46 12.09 8.14
C LYS A 212 -2.19 12.28 6.66
N GLN A 213 -1.99 11.20 5.90
CA GLN A 213 -1.80 11.29 4.46
C GLN A 213 -3.03 11.88 3.76
N LYS A 214 -4.23 11.46 4.17
CA LYS A 214 -5.51 11.99 3.66
C LYS A 214 -5.69 13.49 3.95
N GLU A 215 -5.25 13.93 5.13
CA GLU A 215 -5.26 15.35 5.52
C GLU A 215 -4.32 16.17 4.62
N VAL A 216 -3.06 15.73 4.49
CA VAL A 216 -2.03 16.45 3.72
C VAL A 216 -2.30 16.43 2.21
N GLU A 217 -2.97 15.41 1.69
CA GLU A 217 -3.40 15.40 0.28
C GLU A 217 -4.27 16.61 -0.07
N SER A 218 -5.13 17.06 0.87
CA SER A 218 -5.99 18.24 0.65
C SER A 218 -5.22 19.55 0.71
N THR A 219 -4.34 19.71 1.71
CA THR A 219 -3.69 20.99 2.03
C THR A 219 -2.38 21.22 1.30
N GLY A 220 -1.74 20.15 0.81
CA GLY A 220 -0.35 20.16 0.38
C GLY A 220 0.62 20.63 1.47
N MET A 221 1.90 20.72 1.12
CA MET A 221 2.95 21.28 1.99
C MET A 221 4.17 21.72 1.20
N ARG A 222 4.95 22.65 1.76
CA ARG A 222 6.25 23.01 1.19
C ARG A 222 7.30 21.99 1.60
N MET A 223 7.91 21.33 0.62
CA MET A 223 9.00 20.37 0.84
C MET A 223 10.19 20.74 -0.03
N LYS A 224 11.39 20.44 0.48
CA LYS A 224 12.63 20.50 -0.28
C LYS A 224 12.77 19.20 -1.05
N ASP A 225 12.97 19.26 -2.36
CA ASP A 225 13.26 18.09 -3.18
C ASP A 225 14.72 17.64 -3.01
N PRO A 226 15.14 16.47 -3.56
CA PRO A 226 16.51 15.98 -3.40
C PRO A 226 17.58 16.87 -4.04
N LEU A 227 17.20 17.72 -5.01
CA LEU A 227 18.06 18.70 -5.68
C LEU A 227 18.18 20.02 -4.90
N GLY A 228 17.37 20.16 -3.85
CA GLY A 228 17.38 21.26 -2.92
C GLY A 228 16.42 22.39 -3.24
N VAL A 229 15.53 22.21 -4.21
CA VAL A 229 14.50 23.18 -4.58
C VAL A 229 13.29 23.01 -3.66
N VAL A 230 12.76 24.12 -3.15
CA VAL A 230 11.55 24.11 -2.30
C VAL A 230 10.32 24.23 -3.19
N ARG A 231 9.44 23.24 -3.12
CA ARG A 231 8.22 23.14 -3.94
C ARG A 231 7.00 23.01 -3.05
N TYR A 232 5.85 23.48 -3.53
CA TYR A 232 4.58 23.10 -2.94
C TYR A 232 4.20 21.72 -3.47
N VAL A 233 4.06 20.75 -2.58
CA VAL A 233 3.90 19.34 -2.92
C VAL A 233 2.60 18.80 -2.35
N ARG A 234 1.83 18.11 -3.18
CA ARG A 234 0.67 17.33 -2.74
C ARG A 234 1.00 15.84 -2.80
N PRO A 235 1.00 15.13 -1.67
CA PRO A 235 1.22 13.70 -1.69
C PRO A 235 -0.08 13.00 -2.03
N LEU A 236 -0.09 12.20 -3.09
CA LEU A 236 -1.26 11.53 -3.64
C LEU A 236 -1.05 10.03 -3.57
N LEU A 237 -2.07 9.25 -3.17
CA LEU A 237 -2.00 7.80 -3.26
C LEU A 237 -1.97 7.38 -4.74
N TYR A 238 -0.79 7.02 -5.22
CA TYR A 238 -0.58 6.60 -6.60
C TYR A 238 -0.82 5.12 -6.77
N ALA A 239 -0.19 4.30 -5.92
CA ALA A 239 -0.26 2.85 -6.05
C ALA A 239 -0.30 2.13 -4.70
N TYR A 240 -1.08 1.05 -4.64
CA TYR A 240 -0.95 -0.02 -3.67
C TYR A 240 -0.54 -1.28 -4.43
N VAL A 241 0.72 -1.67 -4.28
CA VAL A 241 1.30 -2.82 -4.97
C VAL A 241 1.07 -4.06 -4.12
N GLY A 242 0.36 -5.02 -4.70
CA GLY A 242 0.09 -6.32 -4.08
C GLY A 242 -0.40 -7.31 -5.13
N ASP A 243 -0.28 -8.59 -4.85
CA ASP A 243 -0.85 -9.63 -5.70
C ASP A 243 -2.39 -9.61 -5.67
N TYR A 244 -3.03 -10.43 -6.49
CA TYR A 244 -4.50 -10.43 -6.59
C TYR A 244 -5.22 -10.68 -5.24
N PRO A 245 -4.83 -11.68 -4.43
CA PRO A 245 -5.37 -11.86 -3.08
C PRO A 245 -5.21 -10.64 -2.18
N GLU A 246 -4.03 -10.00 -2.18
CA GLU A 246 -3.78 -8.81 -1.36
C GLU A 246 -4.59 -7.61 -1.85
N GLN A 247 -4.72 -7.40 -3.16
CA GLN A 247 -5.59 -6.36 -3.71
C GLN A 247 -7.05 -6.57 -3.30
N CYS A 248 -7.54 -7.81 -3.29
CA CYS A 248 -8.89 -8.10 -2.82
C CYS A 248 -9.07 -7.72 -1.35
N LYS A 249 -8.06 -8.03 -0.52
CA LYS A 249 -8.04 -7.66 0.89
C LYS A 249 -8.07 -6.14 1.08
N VAL A 250 -7.26 -5.39 0.32
CA VAL A 250 -7.20 -3.92 0.36
C VAL A 250 -8.50 -3.28 -0.15
N ALA A 251 -9.09 -3.85 -1.19
CA ALA A 251 -10.35 -3.36 -1.78
C ALA A 251 -11.59 -3.72 -0.95
N GLY A 252 -11.47 -4.66 0.00
CA GLY A 252 -12.62 -5.25 0.69
C GLY A 252 -13.50 -6.12 -0.23
N THR A 253 -12.94 -6.62 -1.33
CA THR A 253 -13.67 -7.44 -2.32
C THR A 253 -13.47 -8.92 -2.07
N LYS A 254 -14.46 -9.71 -2.47
CA LYS A 254 -14.34 -11.18 -2.41
C LYS A 254 -13.43 -11.68 -3.51
N MET A 255 -12.58 -12.64 -3.16
CA MET A 255 -11.68 -13.30 -4.09
C MET A 255 -12.41 -14.34 -4.95
N GLY A 256 -11.97 -14.49 -6.20
CA GLY A 256 -12.33 -15.60 -7.09
C GLY A 256 -13.40 -15.29 -8.13
N ASN A 257 -13.44 -16.12 -9.17
CA ASN A 257 -14.32 -16.01 -10.35
C ASN A 257 -15.79 -16.40 -10.10
N GLN A 258 -16.11 -16.94 -8.92
CA GLN A 258 -17.48 -17.31 -8.54
C GLN A 258 -18.32 -16.12 -8.07
N THR A 259 -17.69 -14.95 -7.92
CA THR A 259 -18.36 -13.71 -7.54
C THR A 259 -18.79 -12.94 -8.79
N ARG A 260 -19.81 -12.09 -8.70
CA ARG A 260 -20.36 -11.39 -9.88
C ARG A 260 -19.36 -10.43 -10.51
N PHE A 261 -18.63 -9.69 -9.68
CA PHE A 261 -17.65 -8.67 -10.05
C PHE A 261 -16.26 -8.99 -9.46
N PRO A 262 -15.50 -9.92 -10.03
CA PRO A 262 -14.33 -10.51 -9.38
C PRO A 262 -13.07 -9.61 -9.42
N CYS A 263 -13.08 -8.52 -10.20
CA CYS A 263 -11.99 -7.54 -10.21
C CYS A 263 -12.08 -6.60 -8.98
N PRO A 264 -10.95 -6.37 -8.27
CA PRO A 264 -10.92 -5.46 -7.13
C PRO A 264 -10.95 -3.98 -7.55
N LYS A 265 -10.74 -3.68 -8.84
CA LYS A 265 -10.69 -2.32 -9.38
C LYS A 265 -12.00 -1.86 -10.02
N CYS A 266 -12.67 -2.74 -10.75
CA CYS A 266 -13.83 -2.39 -11.58
C CYS A 266 -14.98 -3.40 -11.42
N LEU A 267 -16.14 -3.03 -11.92
CA LEU A 267 -17.38 -3.80 -11.92
C LEU A 267 -17.51 -4.68 -13.18
N ILE A 268 -16.42 -5.31 -13.61
CA ILE A 268 -16.45 -6.30 -14.70
C ILE A 268 -17.20 -7.56 -14.25
N SER A 269 -18.15 -8.04 -15.04
CA SER A 269 -18.84 -9.31 -14.76
C SER A 269 -17.88 -10.51 -14.90
N ASN A 270 -18.07 -11.55 -14.10
CA ASN A 270 -17.30 -12.81 -14.24
C ASN A 270 -17.44 -13.46 -15.62
N GLU A 271 -18.56 -13.25 -16.31
CA GLU A 271 -18.80 -13.70 -17.70
C GLU A 271 -17.90 -12.97 -18.71
N ASN A 272 -17.40 -11.80 -18.35
CA ASN A 272 -16.67 -10.90 -19.25
C ASN A 272 -15.17 -10.83 -18.97
N LEU A 273 -14.61 -11.67 -18.10
CA LEU A 273 -13.18 -11.61 -17.71
C LEU A 273 -12.20 -11.79 -18.87
N ALA A 274 -12.64 -12.42 -19.95
CA ALA A 274 -11.85 -12.58 -21.18
C ALA A 274 -11.88 -11.33 -22.08
N ASN A 275 -12.79 -10.38 -21.84
CA ASN A 275 -12.95 -9.16 -22.61
C ASN A 275 -12.09 -8.03 -22.02
N ALA A 276 -10.78 -8.12 -22.29
CA ALA A 276 -9.78 -7.15 -21.81
C ALA A 276 -9.87 -5.78 -22.51
N ASP A 277 -10.50 -5.72 -23.69
CA ASP A 277 -10.60 -4.49 -24.48
C ASP A 277 -11.77 -3.59 -24.00
N ALA A 278 -12.80 -4.18 -23.40
CA ALA A 278 -13.94 -3.46 -22.86
C ALA A 278 -13.58 -2.63 -21.62
N ARG A 279 -14.15 -1.43 -21.55
CA ARG A 279 -14.08 -0.57 -20.36
C ARG A 279 -15.24 -0.87 -19.44
N TRP A 280 -14.91 -1.12 -18.18
CA TRP A 280 -15.87 -1.36 -17.11
C TRP A 280 -15.78 -0.25 -16.09
N GLU A 281 -16.93 0.10 -15.52
CA GLU A 281 -17.01 1.11 -14.47
C GLU A 281 -16.08 0.75 -13.31
N TYR A 282 -15.28 1.72 -12.85
CA TYR A 282 -14.43 1.53 -11.69
C TYR A 282 -15.27 1.45 -10.42
N ARG A 283 -14.81 0.68 -9.45
CA ARG A 283 -15.34 0.77 -8.09
C ARG A 283 -15.04 2.18 -7.56
N THR A 284 -16.00 2.75 -6.85
CA THR A 284 -15.85 4.05 -6.20
C THR A 284 -16.14 3.91 -4.71
N GLU A 285 -15.56 4.78 -3.90
CA GLU A 285 -15.84 4.81 -2.46
C GLU A 285 -17.35 4.98 -2.19
N GLU A 286 -18.01 5.87 -2.94
CA GLU A 286 -19.45 6.10 -2.82
C GLU A 286 -20.26 4.84 -3.13
N GLY A 287 -19.99 4.20 -4.27
CA GLY A 287 -20.69 2.97 -4.66
C GLY A 287 -20.48 1.85 -3.64
N GLN A 288 -19.27 1.70 -3.12
CA GLN A 288 -18.96 0.65 -2.15
C GLN A 288 -19.54 0.95 -0.75
N LYS A 289 -19.67 2.22 -0.35
CA LYS A 289 -20.39 2.63 0.86
C LYS A 289 -21.89 2.31 0.76
N LEU A 290 -22.51 2.54 -0.41
CA LEU A 290 -23.90 2.16 -0.65
C LEU A 290 -24.10 0.65 -0.54
N THR A 291 -23.23 -0.14 -1.18
CA THR A 291 -23.23 -1.60 -1.05
C THR A 291 -23.04 -2.06 0.40
N LEU A 292 -22.12 -1.44 1.15
CA LEU A 292 -21.91 -1.76 2.56
C LEU A 292 -23.17 -1.51 3.39
N ALA A 293 -23.84 -0.37 3.20
CA ALA A 293 -25.09 -0.05 3.90
C ALA A 293 -26.20 -1.08 3.59
N GLN A 294 -26.29 -1.54 2.33
CA GLN A 294 -27.21 -2.62 1.95
C GLN A 294 -26.86 -3.94 2.66
N LEU A 295 -25.58 -4.34 2.66
CA LEU A 295 -25.12 -5.56 3.32
C LEU A 295 -25.34 -5.53 4.85
N GLN A 296 -25.24 -4.35 5.47
CA GLN A 296 -25.52 -4.15 6.90
C GLN A 296 -26.99 -4.35 7.27
N ALA A 297 -27.92 -4.17 6.33
CA ALA A 297 -29.35 -4.41 6.56
C ALA A 297 -29.71 -5.91 6.68
N PHE A 298 -28.85 -6.82 6.19
CA PHE A 298 -29.10 -8.26 6.26
C PHE A 298 -28.91 -8.82 7.68
N ARG A 299 -29.95 -9.49 8.19
CA ARG A 299 -29.96 -10.11 9.54
C ARG A 299 -29.57 -11.59 9.57
N GLY A 300 -29.63 -12.30 8.44
CA GLY A 300 -29.34 -13.74 8.36
C GLY A 300 -27.96 -14.05 7.77
N ARG A 301 -27.19 -14.94 8.40
CA ARG A 301 -25.83 -15.33 7.94
C ARG A 301 -25.81 -15.85 6.50
N THR A 302 -26.72 -16.76 6.15
CA THR A 302 -26.78 -17.33 4.80
C THR A 302 -27.20 -16.32 3.74
N ALA A 303 -28.17 -15.47 4.05
CA ALA A 303 -28.61 -14.41 3.13
C ALA A 303 -27.50 -13.37 2.91
N LEU A 304 -26.81 -12.98 3.98
CA LEU A 304 -25.66 -12.09 3.92
C LEU A 304 -24.53 -12.69 3.07
N ALA A 305 -24.13 -13.94 3.32
CA ALA A 305 -23.04 -14.57 2.58
C ALA A 305 -23.34 -14.65 1.07
N ARG A 306 -24.61 -14.87 0.69
CA ARG A 306 -25.06 -14.82 -0.70
C ARG A 306 -25.00 -13.40 -1.26
N ALA A 307 -25.50 -12.41 -0.53
CA ALA A 307 -25.45 -11.01 -0.94
C ALA A 307 -23.99 -10.52 -1.12
N GLU A 308 -23.10 -10.83 -0.18
CA GLU A 308 -21.66 -10.53 -0.28
C GLU A 308 -21.03 -11.16 -1.55
N THR A 309 -21.44 -12.37 -1.94
CA THR A 309 -20.98 -13.02 -3.18
C THR A 309 -21.55 -12.36 -4.44
N VAL A 310 -22.82 -11.94 -4.42
CA VAL A 310 -23.48 -11.25 -5.54
C VAL A 310 -22.90 -9.86 -5.75
N GLU A 311 -22.57 -9.15 -4.67
CA GLU A 311 -21.96 -7.82 -4.75
C GLU A 311 -20.43 -7.87 -4.88
N SER A 312 -19.83 -9.06 -4.74
CA SER A 312 -18.38 -9.29 -4.70
C SER A 312 -17.65 -8.47 -3.64
N THR A 313 -18.30 -8.18 -2.52
CA THR A 313 -17.76 -7.34 -1.44
C THR A 313 -17.96 -7.99 -0.09
N HIS A 314 -17.02 -7.75 0.82
CA HIS A 314 -17.17 -8.08 2.22
C HIS A 314 -17.94 -6.98 2.94
N ARG A 315 -18.75 -7.33 3.93
CA ARG A 315 -19.42 -6.37 4.81
C ARG A 315 -18.42 -5.79 5.84
N VAL A 316 -17.48 -4.97 5.36
CA VAL A 316 -16.46 -4.27 6.16
C VAL A 316 -16.29 -2.84 5.66
N LYS A 317 -15.89 -1.93 6.55
CA LYS A 317 -15.42 -0.60 6.16
C LYS A 317 -14.01 -0.73 5.58
N VAL A 318 -13.76 -0.12 4.44
CA VAL A 318 -12.45 -0.20 3.75
C VAL A 318 -11.53 0.94 4.18
N GLY A 319 -10.29 0.61 4.56
CA GLY A 319 -9.33 1.55 5.13
C GLY A 319 -8.75 2.60 4.16
N ILE A 320 -8.76 2.30 2.86
CA ILE A 320 -8.31 3.22 1.80
C ILE A 320 -9.35 4.28 1.40
N TRP A 321 -10.52 4.32 2.06
CA TRP A 321 -11.53 5.36 1.85
C TRP A 321 -11.17 6.70 2.55
N GLY A 322 -11.78 7.79 2.10
CA GLY A 322 -11.68 9.11 2.72
C GLY A 322 -10.57 10.00 2.16
N PHE A 323 -10.04 9.68 0.97
CA PHE A 323 -9.16 10.59 0.26
C PHE A 323 -9.96 11.76 -0.34
N PRO A 324 -9.50 13.02 -0.21
CA PRO A 324 -10.24 14.19 -0.67
C PRO A 324 -10.62 14.15 -2.16
N ASN A 325 -9.77 13.55 -3.00
CA ASN A 325 -10.00 13.42 -4.44
C ASN A 325 -10.48 12.02 -4.83
N GLY A 326 -10.99 11.23 -3.88
CA GLY A 326 -11.36 9.82 -4.09
C GLY A 326 -12.44 9.57 -5.17
N SER A 327 -13.16 10.61 -5.58
CA SER A 327 -14.17 10.55 -6.66
C SER A 327 -13.61 10.92 -8.04
N THR A 328 -12.38 11.44 -8.13
CA THR A 328 -11.78 11.80 -9.42
C THR A 328 -11.18 10.59 -10.10
N THR A 329 -10.91 10.72 -11.40
CA THR A 329 -10.22 9.70 -12.19
C THR A 329 -8.85 9.37 -11.59
N TRP A 330 -8.06 10.35 -11.20
CA TRP A 330 -6.71 10.14 -10.68
C TRP A 330 -6.66 9.85 -9.18
N GLY A 331 -7.62 10.33 -8.38
CA GLY A 331 -7.63 10.16 -6.93
C GLY A 331 -8.39 8.93 -6.42
N ASN A 332 -9.08 8.19 -7.30
CA ASN A 332 -9.84 7.00 -6.91
C ASN A 332 -8.93 5.91 -6.32
N PRO A 333 -9.10 5.53 -5.03
CA PRO A 333 -8.22 4.58 -4.37
C PRO A 333 -8.29 3.17 -4.99
N TYR A 334 -9.40 2.78 -5.63
CA TYR A 334 -9.49 1.49 -6.34
C TYR A 334 -8.67 1.45 -7.62
N ARG A 335 -8.39 2.61 -8.24
CA ARG A 335 -7.48 2.71 -9.38
C ARG A 335 -6.01 2.62 -8.96
N SER A 336 -5.71 2.92 -7.70
CA SER A 336 -4.35 2.79 -7.13
C SER A 336 -3.93 1.33 -6.92
N LEU A 337 -4.83 0.36 -6.86
CA LEU A 337 -4.44 -1.04 -6.76
C LEU A 337 -3.58 -1.40 -7.99
N MET A 338 -2.38 -1.97 -7.84
CA MET A 338 -1.45 -2.23 -8.94
C MET A 338 -0.76 -3.59 -8.81
N CYS A 339 -0.26 -4.07 -9.95
CA CYS A 339 0.36 -5.38 -10.19
C CYS A 339 -0.60 -6.57 -10.11
N ASP A 340 -0.81 -7.29 -11.21
CA ASP A 340 -1.77 -8.41 -11.30
C ASP A 340 -3.25 -7.96 -11.30
N VAL A 341 -3.88 -7.99 -12.48
CA VAL A 341 -5.28 -7.61 -12.67
C VAL A 341 -6.01 -8.84 -13.19
N MET A 342 -7.16 -9.18 -12.60
CA MET A 342 -7.96 -10.34 -13.01
C MET A 342 -8.69 -10.15 -14.36
N HIS A 343 -8.16 -9.34 -15.26
CA HIS A 343 -8.49 -9.41 -16.68
C HIS A 343 -7.48 -10.37 -17.30
N ILE A 344 -7.95 -11.45 -17.90
CA ILE A 344 -7.06 -12.47 -18.45
C ILE A 344 -6.19 -11.85 -19.55
N ARG A 345 -4.89 -11.68 -19.27
CA ARG A 345 -3.75 -11.91 -20.18
C ARG A 345 -2.40 -11.98 -19.43
N GLN A 346 -2.31 -12.73 -18.32
CA GLN A 346 -0.99 -13.14 -17.81
C GLN A 346 -0.27 -14.11 -18.79
N SER A 347 -1.00 -14.83 -19.65
CA SER A 347 -0.46 -15.89 -20.52
C SER A 347 -0.25 -15.51 -21.99
N LEU A 348 -0.46 -14.25 -22.38
CA LEU A 348 -0.17 -13.76 -23.74
C LEU A 348 0.88 -12.63 -23.77
N PHE A 349 1.71 -12.50 -22.73
CA PHE A 349 3.04 -11.90 -22.87
C PHE A 349 4.02 -12.92 -23.49
N ARG A 350 3.72 -13.38 -24.71
CA ARG A 350 4.80 -13.67 -25.65
C ARG A 350 4.91 -12.43 -26.53
N LEU A 351 5.88 -11.58 -26.23
CA LEU A 351 6.44 -10.75 -27.29
C LEU A 351 6.85 -11.72 -28.41
N PRO A 352 6.39 -11.53 -29.66
CA PRO A 352 6.88 -12.33 -30.76
C PRO A 352 8.41 -12.25 -30.79
N SER A 353 9.07 -13.39 -30.65
CA SER A 353 10.52 -13.50 -30.69
C SER A 353 10.92 -14.44 -31.83
N GLU A 354 11.72 -13.94 -32.77
CA GLU A 354 12.57 -14.76 -33.64
C GLU A 354 14.01 -14.48 -33.22
N GLY A 355 14.65 -15.45 -32.57
CA GLY A 355 15.95 -15.25 -31.93
C GLY A 355 15.90 -14.27 -30.75
N LYS A 356 17.07 -13.77 -30.31
CA LYS A 356 17.22 -12.87 -29.14
C LYS A 356 16.66 -11.44 -29.34
N HIS A 357 15.78 -11.23 -30.32
CA HIS A 357 15.20 -9.93 -30.64
C HIS A 357 13.66 -9.98 -30.60
N TYR A 358 13.06 -9.02 -29.89
CA TYR A 358 11.62 -8.89 -29.71
C TYR A 358 11.04 -7.94 -30.77
N PHE A 359 10.03 -8.39 -31.53
CA PHE A 359 9.33 -7.54 -32.50
C PHE A 359 7.95 -7.14 -31.97
N ALA A 360 7.64 -5.83 -32.05
CA ALA A 360 6.29 -5.34 -31.85
C ALA A 360 5.41 -5.82 -33.02
N ASN A 361 4.50 -6.75 -32.75
CA ASN A 361 3.49 -7.11 -33.75
C ASN A 361 2.61 -5.87 -34.00
N ARG A 362 2.32 -5.57 -35.27
CA ARG A 362 1.55 -4.40 -35.74
C ARG A 362 0.05 -4.49 -35.42
N GLY A 363 -0.30 -4.90 -34.21
CA GLY A 363 -1.56 -4.52 -33.58
C GLY A 363 -1.24 -3.38 -32.63
N VAL A 364 -1.90 -2.23 -32.79
CA VAL A 364 -1.77 -1.09 -31.88
C VAL A 364 -2.24 -1.55 -30.50
N PHE A 365 -1.33 -2.08 -29.68
CA PHE A 365 -1.53 -2.13 -28.24
C PHE A 365 -1.34 -0.70 -27.76
N GLN A 366 -2.44 0.04 -27.62
CA GLN A 366 -2.41 1.22 -26.78
C GLN A 366 -1.96 0.75 -25.40
N ALA A 367 -0.80 1.23 -24.95
CA ALA A 367 -0.37 1.04 -23.58
C ALA A 367 -1.39 1.77 -22.70
N PHE A 368 -2.35 1.02 -22.16
CA PHE A 368 -3.43 1.61 -21.39
C PHE A 368 -2.93 1.91 -19.99
N GLU A 369 -2.89 3.21 -19.69
CA GLU A 369 -2.70 3.89 -18.39
C GLU A 369 -2.30 3.03 -17.19
N HIS A 370 -1.21 3.42 -16.52
CA HIS A 370 -0.72 2.89 -15.23
C HIS A 370 -0.29 1.42 -15.18
N GLN A 371 -0.72 0.57 -16.12
CA GLN A 371 -0.57 -0.88 -16.01
C GLN A 371 0.79 -1.41 -16.51
N SER A 372 1.47 -0.69 -17.39
CA SER A 372 2.71 -1.15 -18.05
C SER A 372 4.00 -0.72 -17.36
N VAL A 373 3.91 0.23 -16.43
CA VAL A 373 5.06 0.97 -15.88
C VAL A 373 5.90 0.14 -14.91
N MET A 374 5.28 -0.78 -14.16
CA MET A 374 5.93 -1.50 -13.05
C MET A 374 6.46 -2.89 -13.44
N GLN A 375 6.21 -3.35 -14.68
CA GLN A 375 6.59 -4.70 -15.14
C GLN A 375 7.94 -4.76 -15.87
N ALA A 376 8.61 -3.62 -16.09
CA ALA A 376 9.83 -3.53 -16.89
C ALA A 376 11.14 -3.88 -16.14
N GLY A 377 11.06 -4.32 -14.87
CA GLY A 377 12.22 -4.70 -14.07
C GLY A 377 12.20 -6.16 -13.67
N ARG A 378 12.65 -7.05 -14.56
CA ARG A 378 13.19 -8.37 -14.21
C ARG A 378 14.39 -8.70 -15.07
#